data_AF-A0A1F8SRZ4-F1
#
_entry.id   AF-A0A1F8SRZ4-F1
#
_cell.length_a   1.000
_cell.length_b   1.000
_cell.length_c   1.000
_cell.angle_alpha   90.00
_cell.angle_beta   90.00
_cell.angle_gamma   90.00
#
_symmetry.space_group_name_H-M   'P 1'
#
loop_
_entity.id
_entity.type
_entity.pdbx_description
1 polymer ?
#
loop_
_entity_poly.entity_id
_entity_poly.type
_entity_poly.pdbx_seq_one_letter_code
_entity_poly.pdbx_strand_id
1 'polypeptide(L)'
;MKTMGYYWRKTVLYLLVFITIIIIGSVIFSTYRSVFSLIVYGLVVLGGLFILVNWHARTFAYRCADCGYEFEVSIWRDLISPHGVDKKGGWKYLRCPDCGRWMKASLLPKERAQEI
;
A
#
# COMPACT_ATOMS: atom_id res chain seq x y z
N MET A 1 -15.78 -6.74 -13.79
CA MET A 1 -14.59 -5.87 -13.69
C MET A 1 -14.72 -4.93 -12.50
N LYS A 2 -13.77 -4.94 -11.56
CA LYS A 2 -13.74 -3.96 -10.45
C LYS A 2 -13.13 -2.65 -10.94
N THR A 3 -13.73 -1.52 -10.57
CA THR A 3 -13.22 -0.19 -10.95
C THR A 3 -12.12 0.27 -9.99
N MET A 4 -11.27 1.20 -10.41
CA MET A 4 -10.28 1.81 -9.51
C MET A 4 -10.92 2.43 -8.26
N GLY A 5 -12.14 2.97 -8.39
CA GLY A 5 -12.91 3.51 -7.26
C GLY A 5 -13.26 2.45 -6.21
N TYR A 6 -13.49 1.19 -6.60
CA TYR A 6 -13.73 0.10 -5.65
C TYR A 6 -12.51 -0.12 -4.73
N TYR A 7 -11.31 -0.18 -5.31
CA TYR A 7 -10.09 -0.39 -4.53
C TYR A 7 -9.77 0.81 -3.65
N TRP A 8 -9.94 2.03 -4.15
CA TRP A 8 -9.78 3.25 -3.35
C TRP A 8 -10.68 3.24 -2.12
N ARG A 9 -11.97 2.90 -2.28
CA ARG A 9 -12.90 2.80 -1.15
C ARG A 9 -12.48 1.74 -0.14
N LYS A 10 -11.96 0.59 -0.60
CA LYS A 10 -11.43 -0.46 0.28
C LYS A 10 -10.16 -0.02 1.02
N THR A 11 -9.22 0.63 0.34
CA THR A 11 -8.01 1.20 0.95
C THR A 11 -8.38 2.20 2.04
N VAL A 12 -9.28 3.15 1.73
CA VAL A 12 -9.76 4.14 2.71
C VAL A 12 -10.41 3.46 3.91
N LEU A 13 -11.27 2.47 3.67
CA LEU A 13 -11.92 1.72 4.76
C LEU A 13 -10.90 1.00 5.64
N TYR A 14 -9.91 0.31 5.08
CA TYR A 14 -8.88 -0.38 5.86
C TYR A 14 -8.00 0.60 6.65
N LEU A 15 -7.67 1.76 6.07
CA LEU A 15 -6.93 2.81 6.78
C LEU A 15 -7.73 3.39 7.95
N LEU A 16 -9.03 3.67 7.75
CA LEU A 16 -9.90 4.17 8.82
C LEU A 16 -9.98 3.17 9.97
N VAL A 17 -10.21 1.88 9.68
CA VAL A 17 -10.24 0.83 10.70
C VAL A 17 -8.91 0.76 11.44
N PHE A 18 -7.78 0.80 10.73
CA PHE A 18 -6.46 0.77 11.35
C PHE A 18 -6.19 1.98 12.25
N ILE A 19 -6.58 3.18 11.81
CA ILE A 19 -6.48 4.42 12.62
C ILE A 19 -7.37 4.32 13.86
N THR A 20 -8.59 3.79 13.75
CA THR A 20 -9.46 3.62 14.93
C THR A 20 -8.86 2.65 15.95
N ILE A 21 -8.22 1.56 15.50
CA ILE A 21 -7.53 0.61 16.38
C ILE A 21 -6.34 1.30 17.08
N ILE A 22 -5.60 2.15 16.37
CA ILE A 22 -4.51 2.95 16.93
C ILE A 22 -5.02 3.90 18.02
N ILE A 23 -6.11 4.62 17.79
CA ILE A 23 -6.69 5.57 18.76
C ILE A 23 -7.18 4.82 20.00
N ILE A 24 -7.90 3.71 19.83
CA ILE A 24 -8.38 2.90 20.96
C ILE A 24 -7.18 2.34 21.75
N GLY A 25 -6.19 1.80 21.04
CA GLY A 25 -4.97 1.26 21.64
C GLY A 25 -4.18 2.30 22.43
N SER A 26 -4.09 3.54 21.94
CA SER A 26 -3.37 4.62 22.62
C SER A 26 -4.06 5.10 23.90
N VAL A 27 -5.40 5.13 23.92
CA VAL A 27 -6.19 5.43 25.13
C VAL A 27 -6.00 4.35 26.18
N ILE A 28 -6.09 3.07 25.78
CA ILE A 28 -5.86 1.93 26.68
C ILE A 28 -4.43 1.96 27.25
N PHE A 29 -3.44 2.25 26.38
CA PHE A 29 -2.05 2.39 26.81
C PHE A 29 -1.87 3.51 27.86
N SER A 30 -2.54 4.66 27.64
CA SER A 30 -2.53 5.78 28.58
C SER A 30 -3.08 5.43 29.96
N THR A 31 -4.12 4.58 30.01
CA THR A 31 -4.76 4.15 31.26
C THR A 31 -3.96 3.07 32.01
N TYR A 32 -3.36 2.10 31.30
CA TYR A 32 -2.74 0.94 31.94
C TYR A 32 -1.25 1.11 32.27
N ARG A 33 -0.55 2.07 31.63
CA ARG A 33 0.88 2.44 31.82
C ARG A 33 1.85 1.28 32.10
N SER A 34 1.55 0.11 31.52
CA SER A 34 2.30 -1.13 31.70
C SER A 34 3.17 -1.38 30.48
N VAL A 35 4.40 -1.85 30.69
CA VAL A 35 5.33 -2.25 29.62
C VAL A 35 4.72 -3.33 28.73
N PHE A 36 3.90 -4.21 29.29
CA PHE A 36 3.17 -5.22 28.51
C PHE A 36 2.20 -4.57 27.50
N SER A 37 1.51 -3.50 27.90
CA SER A 37 0.61 -2.75 27.03
C SER A 37 1.37 -2.07 25.87
N LEU A 38 2.59 -1.57 26.11
CA LEU A 38 3.46 -1.03 25.05
C LEU A 38 3.83 -2.08 24.00
N ILE A 39 4.24 -3.27 24.45
CA ILE A 39 4.66 -4.34 23.55
C ILE A 39 3.49 -4.80 22.70
N VAL A 40 2.33 -5.05 23.32
CA VAL A 40 1.11 -5.45 22.61
C VAL A 40 0.68 -4.38 21.61
N TYR A 41 0.66 -3.11 22.02
CA TYR A 41 0.34 -1.99 21.12
C TYR A 41 1.31 -1.91 19.94
N GLY A 42 2.62 -2.02 20.18
CA GLY A 42 3.64 -2.05 19.13
C GLY A 42 3.43 -3.19 18.13
N LEU A 43 3.13 -4.40 18.62
CA LEU A 43 2.85 -5.56 17.75
C LEU A 43 1.59 -5.37 16.91
N VAL A 44 0.53 -4.77 17.46
CA VAL A 44 -0.70 -4.46 16.72
C VAL A 44 -0.44 -3.45 15.61
N VAL A 45 0.33 -2.39 15.89
CA VAL A 45 0.68 -1.38 14.89
C VAL A 45 1.55 -1.97 13.77
N LEU A 46 2.63 -2.68 14.13
CA LEU A 46 3.52 -3.30 13.16
C LEU A 46 2.81 -4.38 12.32
N GLY A 47 2.00 -5.21 12.97
CA GLY A 47 1.21 -6.24 12.29
C GLY A 47 0.17 -5.64 11.33
N GLY A 48 -0.57 -4.62 11.77
CA GLY A 48 -1.55 -3.94 10.93
C GLY A 48 -0.93 -3.24 9.73
N LEU A 49 0.20 -2.53 9.92
CA LEU A 49 0.98 -1.97 8.81
C LEU A 49 1.43 -3.05 7.83
N PHE A 50 2.00 -4.15 8.34
CA PHE A 50 2.45 -5.24 7.48
C PHE A 50 1.31 -5.84 6.65
N ILE A 51 0.14 -6.06 7.26
CA ILE A 51 -1.05 -6.56 6.55
C ILE A 51 -1.50 -5.58 5.46
N LEU A 52 -1.55 -4.28 5.76
CA LEU A 52 -1.94 -3.24 4.81
C LEU A 52 -1.00 -3.18 3.60
N VAL A 53 0.31 -3.13 3.83
CA VAL A 53 1.29 -3.05 2.75
C VAL A 53 1.34 -4.35 1.94
N ASN A 54 1.26 -5.52 2.61
CA ASN A 54 1.19 -6.80 1.91
C ASN A 54 -0.08 -6.92 1.07
N TRP A 55 -1.23 -6.47 1.56
CA TRP A 55 -2.46 -6.43 0.76
C TRP A 55 -2.31 -5.52 -0.47
N HIS A 56 -1.72 -4.34 -0.31
CA HIS A 56 -1.50 -3.41 -1.42
C HIS A 56 -0.58 -4.04 -2.49
N ALA A 57 0.58 -4.55 -2.09
CA ALA A 57 1.54 -5.18 -3.00
C ALA A 57 0.97 -6.43 -3.72
N ARG A 58 0.03 -7.14 -3.10
CA ARG A 58 -0.66 -8.28 -3.72
C ARG A 58 -1.80 -7.86 -4.66
N THR A 59 -2.34 -6.66 -4.51
CA THR A 59 -3.52 -6.20 -5.26
C THR A 59 -3.14 -5.39 -6.49
N PHE A 60 -2.01 -4.71 -6.46
CA PHE A 60 -1.58 -3.79 -7.53
C PHE A 60 -0.28 -4.23 -8.21
N ALA A 61 -0.21 -3.95 -9.51
CA ALA A 61 0.97 -3.98 -10.35
C ALA A 61 1.24 -2.58 -10.90
N TYR A 62 2.38 -2.42 -11.56
CA TYR A 62 2.88 -1.16 -12.06
C TYR A 62 3.13 -1.25 -13.55
N ARG A 63 2.67 -0.26 -14.31
CA ARG A 63 2.95 -0.17 -15.74
C ARG A 63 3.93 0.95 -16.05
N CYS A 64 4.99 0.59 -16.75
CA CYS A 64 5.96 1.54 -17.27
C CYS A 64 5.30 2.44 -18.33
N ALA A 65 5.44 3.76 -18.25
CA ALA A 65 4.93 4.66 -19.30
C ALA A 65 5.87 4.80 -20.51
N ASP A 66 7.11 4.30 -20.43
CA ASP A 66 8.04 4.33 -21.55
C ASP A 66 7.86 3.10 -22.46
N CYS A 67 7.98 1.89 -21.90
CA CYS A 67 7.87 0.63 -22.66
C CYS A 67 6.53 -0.11 -22.50
N GLY A 68 5.67 0.33 -21.59
CA GLY A 68 4.39 -0.35 -21.35
C GLY A 68 4.48 -1.64 -20.52
N TYR A 69 5.70 -2.08 -20.15
CA TYR A 69 5.91 -3.31 -19.37
C TYR A 69 5.23 -3.24 -18.00
N GLU A 70 4.53 -4.31 -17.65
CA GLU A 70 3.84 -4.45 -16.38
C GLU A 70 4.66 -5.31 -15.42
N PHE A 71 4.85 -4.82 -14.21
CA PHE A 71 5.68 -5.47 -13.23
C PHE A 71 5.18 -5.28 -11.81
N GLU A 72 5.59 -6.19 -10.95
CA GLU A 72 5.36 -6.11 -9.51
C GLU A 72 6.61 -5.58 -8.80
N VAL A 73 6.41 -4.95 -7.66
CA VAL A 73 7.49 -4.50 -6.79
C VAL A 73 7.37 -5.16 -5.43
N SER A 74 8.51 -5.37 -4.78
CA SER A 74 8.53 -5.92 -3.42
C SER A 74 7.89 -4.93 -2.43
N ILE A 75 7.32 -5.47 -1.36
CA ILE A 75 6.67 -4.74 -0.25
C ILE A 75 7.53 -3.56 0.24
N TRP A 76 8.84 -3.77 0.40
CA TRP A 76 9.76 -2.73 0.89
C TRP A 76 9.98 -1.61 -0.12
N ARG A 77 10.16 -1.96 -1.40
CA ARG A 77 10.25 -0.94 -2.46
C ARG A 77 8.93 -0.22 -2.62
N ASP A 78 7.83 -0.93 -2.45
CA ASP A 78 6.50 -0.36 -2.46
C ASP A 78 6.35 0.70 -1.35
N LEU A 79 6.76 0.40 -0.13
CA LEU A 79 6.57 1.34 0.97
C LEU A 79 7.44 2.60 0.85
N ILE A 80 8.68 2.46 0.36
CA ILE A 80 9.71 3.52 0.43
C ILE A 80 9.73 4.36 -0.86
N SER A 81 9.27 3.83 -1.99
CA SER A 81 9.39 4.57 -3.26
C SER A 81 8.47 5.80 -3.27
N PRO A 82 8.94 6.93 -3.82
CA PRO A 82 8.13 8.12 -4.00
C PRO A 82 6.84 7.80 -4.77
N HIS A 83 5.70 8.22 -4.22
CA HIS A 83 4.38 7.97 -4.78
C HIS A 83 3.55 9.25 -4.81
N GLY A 84 2.53 9.28 -5.66
CA GLY A 84 1.61 10.41 -5.77
C GLY A 84 0.35 10.04 -6.54
N VAL A 85 -0.52 11.03 -6.73
CA VAL A 85 -1.75 10.91 -7.51
C VAL A 85 -1.78 12.05 -8.53
N ASP A 86 -2.19 11.75 -9.75
CA ASP A 86 -2.43 12.72 -10.81
C ASP A 86 -3.80 12.51 -11.47
N LYS A 87 -4.06 13.22 -12.59
CA LYS A 87 -5.34 13.12 -13.33
C LYS A 87 -5.61 11.71 -13.89
N LYS A 88 -4.59 10.88 -14.09
CA LYS A 88 -4.67 9.52 -14.63
C LYS A 88 -4.75 8.47 -13.52
N GLY A 89 -4.38 8.82 -12.29
CA GLY A 89 -4.53 7.97 -11.11
C GLY A 89 -3.31 7.99 -10.21
N GLY A 90 -3.13 6.92 -9.44
CA GLY A 90 -1.94 6.74 -8.61
C GLY A 90 -0.70 6.43 -9.45
N TRP A 91 0.44 7.01 -9.09
CA TRP A 91 1.73 6.74 -9.73
C TRP A 91 2.82 6.54 -8.69
N LYS A 92 3.89 5.85 -9.09
CA LYS A 92 5.07 5.61 -8.27
C LYS A 92 6.35 5.73 -9.07
N TYR A 93 7.36 6.37 -8.49
CA TYR A 93 8.65 6.52 -9.14
C TYR A 93 9.47 5.24 -8.96
N LEU A 94 9.60 4.47 -10.04
CA LEU A 94 10.19 3.14 -10.03
C LEU A 94 11.15 2.97 -11.21
N ARG A 95 12.16 2.13 -11.02
CA ARG A 95 13.00 1.64 -12.11
C ARG A 95 12.30 0.47 -12.78
N CYS A 96 12.03 0.58 -14.08
CA CYS A 96 11.48 -0.53 -14.86
C CYS A 96 12.52 -1.66 -14.95
N PRO A 97 12.15 -2.92 -14.68
CA PRO A 97 13.07 -4.07 -14.80
C PRO A 97 13.39 -4.42 -16.27
N ASP A 98 12.51 -4.07 -17.20
CA ASP A 98 12.65 -4.36 -18.64
C ASP A 98 13.51 -3.29 -19.34
N CYS A 99 13.07 -2.03 -19.36
CA CYS A 99 13.81 -0.97 -20.04
C CYS A 99 14.90 -0.30 -19.18
N GLY A 100 14.97 -0.62 -17.88
CA GLY A 100 16.01 -0.13 -16.96
C GLY A 100 15.91 1.34 -16.55
N ARG A 101 14.91 2.09 -17.06
CA ARG A 101 14.74 3.53 -16.82
C ARG A 101 13.92 3.82 -15.57
N TRP A 102 14.25 4.94 -14.92
CA TRP A 102 13.47 5.48 -13.79
C TRP A 102 12.37 6.38 -14.29
N MET A 103 11.13 6.08 -13.90
CA MET A 103 9.98 6.80 -14.41
C MET A 103 8.77 6.71 -13.46
N LYS A 104 7.74 7.53 -13.69
CA LYS A 104 6.46 7.48 -12.96
C LYS A 104 5.58 6.34 -13.47
N ALA A 105 5.72 5.16 -12.89
CA ALA A 105 4.92 4.01 -13.25
C ALA A 105 3.47 4.18 -12.78
N SER A 106 2.51 3.83 -13.64
CA SER A 106 1.08 3.94 -13.34
C SER A 106 0.62 2.73 -12.52
N LEU A 107 -0.19 2.98 -11.49
CA LEU A 107 -0.74 1.94 -10.62
C LEU A 107 -1.92 1.23 -11.31
N LEU A 108 -1.88 -0.10 -11.39
CA LEU A 108 -2.91 -0.91 -12.04
C LEU A 108 -3.33 -2.08 -11.13
N PRO A 109 -4.62 -2.47 -11.10
CA PRO A 109 -5.03 -3.70 -10.41
C PRO A 109 -4.45 -4.93 -11.12
N LYS A 110 -3.93 -5.91 -10.38
CA LYS A 110 -3.36 -7.13 -10.96
C LYS A 110 -4.35 -7.93 -11.80
N GLU A 111 -5.64 -7.88 -11.45
CA GLU A 111 -6.71 -8.49 -12.24
C GLU A 111 -6.66 -8.01 -13.71
N ARG A 112 -6.22 -6.77 -13.96
CA ARG A 112 -6.07 -6.19 -15.30
C ARG A 112 -4.71 -6.52 -15.96
N ALA A 113 -3.71 -6.92 -15.16
CA ALA A 113 -2.40 -7.34 -15.64
C ALA A 113 -2.37 -8.80 -16.12
N GLN A 114 -3.36 -9.60 -15.73
CA GLN A 114 -3.49 -11.02 -16.11
C GLN A 114 -4.32 -11.23 -17.40
N GLU A 115 -4.89 -10.16 -17.96
CA GLU A 115 -5.79 -10.19 -19.13
C GLU A 115 -5.08 -9.80 -20.45
N ILE A 116 -3.74 -9.67 -20.47
CA ILE A 116 -2.93 -9.33 -21.65
C ILE A 116 -2.11 -10.55 -22.09
#